data_AF-A0A8T4Q839-F1
#
_entry.id   AF-A0A8T4Q839-F1
#
_cell.length_a   1.000
_cell.length_b   1.000
_cell.length_c   1.000
_cell.angle_alpha   90.00
_cell.angle_beta   90.00
_cell.angle_gamma   90.00
#
_symmetry.space_group_name_H-M   'P 1'
#
loop_
_entity.id
_entity.type
_entity.pdbx_description
1 polymer ?
#
loop_
_entity_poly.entity_id
_entity_poly.type
_entity_poly.pdbx_seq_one_letter_code
_entity_poly.pdbx_strand_id
1 'polypeptide(L)'
;MAINLESINKLPPQERVKVLQELQARLKKAQEETKKDIEDVAEALEEAKKAAQVLEKIETPKVVQSVEEIVKKDDKISTLEQVAQVPTPDQIHQRLHEKPAEEIYKRLSAIFYETEIQKQEKTQYQENFIEAAQKELYERKKEMYEQQEDFRSKEFLSDSEKLVKYLRK
;
A
#
# COMPACT_ATOMS: atom_id res chain seq x y z
N MET A 1 -11.62 -3.87 -16.83
CA MET A 1 -12.71 -4.05 -17.83
C MET A 1 -14.03 -3.84 -17.10
N ALA A 2 -14.74 -2.73 -17.36
CA ALA A 2 -16.10 -2.56 -16.85
C ALA A 2 -17.03 -3.42 -17.70
N ILE A 3 -17.71 -4.37 -17.08
CA ILE A 3 -18.60 -5.31 -17.78
C ILE A 3 -19.93 -4.58 -18.02
N ASN A 4 -20.28 -4.39 -19.29
CA ASN A 4 -21.51 -3.70 -19.69
C ASN A 4 -22.71 -4.66 -19.62
N LEU A 5 -23.64 -4.40 -18.70
CA LEU A 5 -24.86 -5.20 -18.49
C LEU A 5 -25.79 -5.20 -19.73
N GLU A 6 -25.80 -4.13 -20.55
CA GLU A 6 -26.58 -4.09 -21.79
C GLU A 6 -26.07 -5.07 -22.83
N SER A 7 -24.77 -5.34 -22.84
CA SER A 7 -24.15 -6.31 -23.74
C SER A 7 -24.51 -7.75 -23.35
N ILE A 8 -24.65 -8.02 -22.04
CA ILE A 8 -25.04 -9.34 -21.51
C ILE A 8 -26.50 -9.66 -21.84
N ASN A 9 -27.39 -8.66 -21.83
CA ASN A 9 -28.81 -8.83 -22.17
C ASN A 9 -29.09 -9.12 -23.65
N LYS A 10 -28.10 -8.91 -24.52
CA LYS A 10 -28.17 -9.24 -25.96
C LYS A 10 -27.70 -10.66 -26.27
N LEU A 11 -27.07 -11.36 -25.30
CA LEU A 11 -26.59 -12.72 -25.48
C LEU A 11 -27.73 -13.75 -25.48
N PRO A 12 -27.57 -14.86 -26.21
CA PRO A 12 -28.45 -16.02 -26.09
C PRO A 12 -28.57 -16.49 -24.64
N PRO A 13 -29.73 -17.02 -24.20
CA PRO A 13 -29.97 -17.36 -22.80
C PRO A 13 -28.92 -18.27 -22.17
N GLN A 14 -28.40 -19.25 -22.94
CA GLN A 14 -27.37 -20.18 -22.45
C GLN A 14 -26.02 -19.50 -22.18
N GLU A 15 -25.61 -18.58 -23.06
CA GLU A 15 -24.37 -17.81 -22.88
C GLU A 15 -24.50 -16.76 -21.78
N ARG A 16 -25.69 -16.16 -21.64
CA ARG A 16 -26.00 -15.23 -20.56
C ARG A 16 -25.87 -15.87 -19.18
N VAL A 17 -26.43 -17.07 -19.02
CA VAL A 17 -26.31 -17.84 -17.77
C VAL A 17 -24.85 -18.15 -17.44
N LYS A 18 -24.05 -18.55 -18.45
CA LYS A 18 -22.63 -18.84 -18.27
C LYS A 18 -21.83 -17.62 -17.84
N VAL A 19 -22.05 -16.46 -18.47
CA VAL A 19 -21.38 -15.20 -18.11
C VAL A 19 -21.77 -14.73 -16.70
N LEU A 20 -23.05 -14.85 -16.32
CA LEU A 20 -23.50 -14.50 -14.97
C LEU A 20 -22.92 -15.45 -13.90
N GLN A 21 -22.77 -16.75 -14.20
CA GLN A 21 -22.13 -17.72 -13.31
C GLN A 21 -20.62 -17.43 -13.13
N GLU A 22 -19.91 -17.07 -14.20
CA GLU A 22 -18.50 -16.68 -14.12
C GLU A 22 -18.29 -15.39 -13.31
N LEU A 23 -19.20 -14.41 -13.45
CA LEU A 23 -19.22 -13.20 -12.63
C LEU A 23 -19.48 -13.49 -11.16
N GLN A 24 -20.45 -14.36 -10.88
CA GLN A 24 -20.79 -14.77 -9.52
C GLN A 24 -19.62 -15.52 -8.85
N ALA A 25 -18.90 -16.37 -9.60
CA ALA A 25 -17.71 -17.06 -9.10
C ALA A 25 -16.57 -16.08 -8.78
N ARG A 26 -16.34 -15.07 -9.63
CA ARG A 26 -15.34 -14.02 -9.38
C ARG A 26 -15.69 -13.15 -8.17
N LEU A 27 -16.97 -12.80 -8.00
CA LEU A 27 -17.45 -12.06 -6.84
C LEU A 27 -17.29 -12.87 -5.54
N LYS A 28 -17.66 -14.15 -5.55
CA LYS A 28 -17.47 -15.04 -4.38
C LYS A 28 -16.00 -15.17 -4.00
N LYS A 29 -15.12 -15.36 -4.99
CA LYS A 29 -13.68 -15.47 -4.74
C LYS A 29 -13.11 -14.18 -4.12
N ALA A 30 -13.49 -13.02 -4.64
CA ALA A 30 -13.06 -11.74 -4.09
C ALA A 30 -13.61 -11.51 -2.67
N GLN A 31 -14.86 -11.90 -2.40
CA GLN A 31 -15.44 -11.83 -1.05
C GLN A 31 -14.74 -12.76 -0.06
N GLU A 32 -14.36 -13.98 -0.46
CA GLU A 32 -13.62 -14.91 0.38
C GLU A 32 -12.20 -14.41 0.68
N GLU A 33 -11.50 -13.87 -0.31
CA GLU A 33 -10.18 -13.24 -0.12
C GLU A 33 -10.28 -12.04 0.82
N THR A 34 -11.29 -11.18 0.65
CA THR A 34 -11.50 -10.00 1.52
C THR A 34 -11.85 -10.41 2.96
N LYS A 35 -12.63 -11.48 3.14
CA LYS A 35 -12.98 -11.99 4.46
C LYS A 35 -11.75 -12.55 5.18
N LYS A 36 -10.88 -13.25 4.44
CA LYS A 36 -9.61 -13.76 4.96
C LYS A 36 -8.68 -12.62 5.39
N ASP A 37 -8.55 -11.58 4.57
CA ASP A 37 -7.74 -10.42 4.91
C ASP A 37 -8.26 -9.71 6.18
N ILE A 38 -9.59 -9.66 6.37
CA ILE A 38 -10.21 -9.12 7.59
C ILE A 38 -9.94 -10.01 8.81
N GLU A 39 -9.96 -11.34 8.65
CA GLU A 39 -9.64 -12.29 9.72
C GLU A 39 -8.15 -12.20 10.12
N ASP A 40 -7.23 -12.10 9.15
CA ASP A 40 -5.78 -11.96 9.40
C ASP A 40 -5.45 -10.62 10.11
N VAL A 41 -6.14 -9.53 9.74
CA VAL A 41 -6.02 -8.24 10.43
C VAL A 41 -6.61 -8.30 11.84
N ALA A 42 -7.71 -9.02 12.04
CA ALA A 42 -8.30 -9.19 13.37
C ALA A 42 -7.39 -9.99 14.31
N GLU A 43 -6.69 -11.01 13.79
CA GLU A 43 -5.72 -11.82 14.54
C GLU A 43 -4.51 -10.98 14.97
N ALA A 44 -3.92 -10.20 14.06
CA ALA A 44 -2.82 -9.28 14.37
C ALA A 44 -3.22 -8.21 15.41
N LEU A 45 -4.48 -7.77 15.38
CA LEU A 45 -5.01 -6.77 16.32
C LEU A 45 -5.31 -7.36 17.70
N GLU A 46 -5.64 -8.65 17.79
CA GLU A 46 -5.80 -9.38 19.05
C GLU A 46 -4.44 -9.66 19.71
N GLU A 47 -3.42 -9.97 18.91
CA GLU A 47 -2.04 -10.17 19.35
C GLU A 47 -1.41 -8.87 19.89
N ALA A 48 -1.65 -7.74 19.21
CA ALA A 48 -1.25 -6.42 19.67
C ALA A 48 -1.96 -6.01 20.99
N LYS A 49 -3.24 -6.37 21.16
CA LYS A 49 -3.98 -6.15 22.43
C LYS A 49 -3.42 -6.97 23.58
N LYS A 50 -3.04 -8.23 23.34
CA LYS A 50 -2.38 -9.08 24.34
C LYS A 50 -1.03 -8.50 24.76
N ALA A 51 -0.25 -7.98 23.81
CA ALA A 51 1.00 -7.28 24.11
C ALA A 51 0.79 -6.00 24.95
N ALA A 52 -0.27 -5.23 24.67
CA ALA A 52 -0.63 -4.05 25.46
C ALA A 52 -1.07 -4.39 26.90
N GLN A 53 -1.81 -5.48 27.10
CA GLN A 53 -2.17 -5.95 28.45
C GLN A 53 -0.96 -6.44 29.27
N VAL A 54 0.09 -6.95 28.62
CA VAL A 54 1.35 -7.30 29.29
C VAL A 54 2.06 -6.05 29.79
N LEU A 55 2.01 -4.94 29.03
CA LEU A 55 2.54 -3.64 29.45
C LEU A 55 1.74 -3.02 30.60
N GLU A 56 0.42 -3.20 30.61
CA GLU A 56 -0.47 -2.71 31.68
C GLU A 56 -0.24 -3.40 33.03
N LYS A 57 0.33 -4.61 33.06
CA LYS A 57 0.68 -5.32 34.30
C LYS A 57 1.98 -4.84 34.97
N ILE A 58 2.78 -4.02 34.28
CA ILE A 58 4.11 -3.62 34.76
C ILE A 58 4.08 -2.31 35.57
N GLU A 59 3.03 -1.49 35.48
CA GLU A 59 2.95 -0.24 36.25
C GLU A 59 1.55 0.04 36.85
N THR A 60 1.47 0.13 38.17
CA THR A 60 0.31 0.55 38.98
C THR A 60 0.73 1.75 39.86
N PRO A 61 -0.16 2.49 40.55
CA PRO A 61 -1.56 2.86 40.32
C PRO A 61 -1.80 4.35 40.71
N LYS A 62 -1.69 5.33 39.80
CA LYS A 62 -1.92 6.76 40.15
C LYS A 62 -2.73 7.61 39.17
N VAL A 63 -3.22 7.06 38.06
CA VAL A 63 -3.93 7.86 37.03
C VAL A 63 -5.43 7.56 37.01
N VAL A 64 -6.05 7.43 38.19
CA VAL A 64 -7.52 7.22 38.33
C VAL A 64 -8.27 8.56 38.43
N GLN A 65 -7.60 9.71 38.40
CA GLN A 65 -8.26 11.02 38.54
C GLN A 65 -8.60 11.76 37.24
N SER A 66 -8.29 11.23 36.04
CA SER A 66 -8.65 11.90 34.77
C SER A 66 -9.90 11.31 34.09
N VAL A 67 -10.69 10.47 34.78
CA VAL A 67 -11.93 9.88 34.21
C VAL A 67 -13.00 10.94 33.91
N GLU A 68 -12.91 12.13 34.50
CA GLU A 68 -13.74 13.29 34.14
C GLU A 68 -13.18 14.11 32.96
N GLU A 69 -11.87 14.08 32.70
CA GLU A 69 -11.26 14.62 31.45
C GLU A 69 -11.54 13.73 30.24
N ILE A 70 -11.76 12.44 30.49
CA ILE A 70 -12.11 11.48 29.45
C ILE A 70 -13.44 11.85 28.79
N VAL A 71 -14.32 12.71 29.35
CA VAL A 71 -15.72 12.97 28.91
C VAL A 71 -16.00 14.27 28.12
N LYS A 72 -15.01 15.17 27.95
CA LYS A 72 -15.13 16.30 26.99
C LYS A 72 -14.91 15.91 25.50
N LYS A 73 -14.91 14.59 25.23
CA LYS A 73 -15.39 13.78 24.08
C LYS A 73 -16.28 14.52 23.07
N ASP A 74 -16.12 14.46 21.74
CA ASP A 74 -15.64 13.37 20.87
C ASP A 74 -14.43 13.80 19.99
N ASP A 75 -13.21 13.53 20.45
CA ASP A 75 -11.97 13.63 19.65
C ASP A 75 -11.67 12.35 18.84
N LYS A 76 -12.69 11.53 18.59
CA LYS A 76 -12.59 10.40 17.65
C LYS A 76 -12.51 10.82 16.19
N ILE A 77 -12.75 12.10 15.89
CA ILE A 77 -12.53 12.69 14.56
C ILE A 77 -11.07 13.18 14.43
N SER A 78 -10.45 13.67 15.50
CA SER A 78 -9.06 14.16 15.47
C SER A 78 -8.02 13.02 15.37
N THR A 79 -8.34 11.85 15.91
CA THR A 79 -7.49 10.65 15.75
C THR A 79 -7.65 9.96 14.40
N LEU A 80 -8.76 10.14 13.68
CA LEU A 80 -8.90 9.65 12.30
C LEU A 80 -8.00 10.42 11.30
N GLU A 81 -7.72 11.70 11.56
CA GLU A 81 -6.70 12.47 10.81
C GLU A 81 -5.26 11.97 11.07
N GLN A 82 -5.01 11.31 12.20
CA GLN A 82 -3.75 10.59 12.47
C GLN A 82 -3.75 9.14 11.96
N VAL A 83 -4.90 8.56 11.62
CA VAL A 83 -5.06 7.15 11.18
C VAL A 83 -4.75 6.94 9.68
N ALA A 84 -4.32 7.96 8.95
CA ALA A 84 -3.70 7.78 7.64
C ALA A 84 -2.60 8.82 7.37
N GLN A 85 -1.64 8.98 8.28
CA GLN A 85 -0.44 9.75 7.94
C GLN A 85 0.26 9.08 6.76
N VAL A 86 0.29 9.77 5.63
CA VAL A 86 1.05 9.36 4.47
C VAL A 86 2.51 9.24 4.90
N PRO A 87 3.13 8.06 4.79
CA PRO A 87 4.50 7.86 5.27
C PRO A 87 5.44 8.86 4.61
N THR A 88 6.39 9.37 5.39
CA THR A 88 7.36 10.36 4.90
C THR A 88 8.32 9.70 3.91
N PRO A 89 8.98 10.48 3.02
CA PRO A 89 9.99 9.94 2.12
C PRO A 89 11.06 9.11 2.83
N ASP A 90 11.51 9.53 4.03
CA ASP A 90 12.53 8.81 4.78
C ASP A 90 12.01 7.47 5.35
N GLN A 91 10.75 7.41 5.79
CA GLN A 91 10.12 6.16 6.22
C GLN A 91 9.93 5.17 5.06
N ILE A 92 9.60 5.68 3.87
CA ILE A 92 9.49 4.85 2.66
C ILE A 92 10.88 4.37 2.24
N HIS A 93 11.89 5.24 2.29
CA HIS A 93 13.27 4.93 1.91
C HIS A 93 13.83 3.77 2.73
N GLN A 94 13.70 3.80 4.06
CA GLN A 94 14.14 2.73 4.94
C GLN A 94 13.54 1.36 4.56
N ARG A 95 12.29 1.33 4.10
CA ARG A 95 11.63 0.10 3.63
C ARG A 95 12.09 -0.31 2.24
N LEU A 96 12.43 0.65 1.37
CA LEU A 96 12.91 0.37 0.02
C LEU A 96 14.28 -0.30 0.04
N HIS A 97 15.15 0.06 0.98
CA HIS A 97 16.48 -0.53 1.16
C HIS A 97 16.45 -2.07 1.22
N GLU A 98 15.43 -2.63 1.87
CA GLU A 98 15.25 -4.08 2.02
C GLU A 98 14.64 -4.77 0.79
N LYS A 99 14.16 -4.01 -0.22
CA LYS A 99 13.49 -4.55 -1.40
C LYS A 99 14.45 -4.71 -2.58
N PRO A 100 14.26 -5.69 -3.47
CA PRO A 100 15.05 -5.78 -4.70
C PRO A 100 14.73 -4.62 -5.66
N ALA A 101 15.70 -4.25 -6.51
CA ALA A 101 15.56 -3.13 -7.45
C ALA A 101 14.37 -3.29 -8.42
N GLU A 102 14.02 -4.55 -8.75
CA GLU A 102 12.85 -4.88 -9.57
C GLU A 102 11.54 -4.38 -8.95
N GLU A 103 11.37 -4.44 -7.63
CA GLU A 103 10.14 -4.01 -6.97
C GLU A 103 9.99 -2.48 -6.96
N ILE A 104 11.13 -1.77 -6.85
CA ILE A 104 11.18 -0.31 -7.02
C ILE A 104 10.73 0.05 -8.45
N TYR A 105 11.28 -0.65 -9.46
CA TYR A 105 10.93 -0.46 -10.86
C TYR A 105 9.43 -0.73 -11.14
N LYS A 106 8.89 -1.85 -10.64
CA LYS A 106 7.47 -2.20 -10.79
C LYS A 106 6.57 -1.12 -10.22
N ARG A 107 6.90 -0.60 -9.02
CA ARG A 107 6.08 0.42 -8.38
C ARG A 107 6.15 1.75 -9.11
N LEU A 108 7.33 2.19 -9.55
CA LEU A 108 7.47 3.40 -10.37
C LEU A 108 6.74 3.28 -11.71
N SER A 109 6.80 2.11 -12.34
CA SER A 109 6.07 1.82 -13.58
C SER A 109 4.55 1.91 -13.39
N ALA A 110 4.03 1.41 -12.26
CA ALA A 110 2.62 1.53 -11.91
C ALA A 110 2.21 3.00 -11.73
N ILE A 111 3.01 3.78 -11.01
CA ILE A 111 2.78 5.22 -10.82
C ILE A 111 2.77 5.94 -12.16
N PHE A 112 3.75 5.68 -13.03
CA PHE A 112 3.80 6.23 -14.39
C PHE A 112 2.54 5.90 -15.20
N TYR A 113 2.08 4.65 -15.14
CA TYR A 113 0.86 4.27 -15.84
C TYR A 113 -0.37 5.00 -15.29
N GLU A 114 -0.51 5.11 -13.96
CA GLU A 114 -1.60 5.84 -13.32
C GLU A 114 -1.57 7.34 -13.66
N THR A 115 -0.41 7.99 -13.61
CA THR A 115 -0.32 9.45 -13.74
C THR A 115 -0.28 9.91 -15.20
N GLU A 116 0.49 9.23 -16.07
CA GLU A 116 0.70 9.69 -17.45
C GLU A 116 -0.29 9.07 -18.42
N ILE A 117 -0.58 7.78 -18.25
CA ILE A 117 -1.44 7.05 -19.18
C ILE A 117 -2.91 7.17 -18.77
N GLN A 118 -3.21 6.99 -17.48
CA GLN A 118 -4.56 7.15 -16.95
C GLN A 118 -4.90 8.59 -16.53
N LYS A 119 -3.92 9.51 -16.57
CA LYS A 119 -4.10 10.94 -16.26
C LYS A 119 -4.64 11.21 -14.85
N GLN A 120 -4.26 10.37 -13.89
CA GLN A 120 -4.61 10.58 -12.49
C GLN A 120 -3.67 11.60 -11.85
N GLU A 121 -4.20 12.39 -10.91
CA GLU A 121 -3.36 13.23 -10.06
C GLU A 121 -2.49 12.37 -9.16
N LYS A 122 -1.23 12.78 -8.98
CA LYS A 122 -0.32 12.11 -8.04
C LYS A 122 -0.85 12.30 -6.63
N THR A 123 -1.02 11.19 -5.92
CA THR A 123 -1.25 11.21 -4.49
C THR A 123 0.02 11.60 -3.75
N GLN A 124 -0.11 12.21 -2.58
CA GLN A 124 1.02 12.54 -1.71
C GLN A 124 1.92 11.31 -1.43
N TYR A 125 1.33 10.11 -1.34
CA TYR A 125 2.10 8.88 -1.15
C TYR A 125 3.00 8.59 -2.36
N GLN A 126 2.48 8.75 -3.57
CA GLN A 126 3.25 8.51 -4.80
C GLN A 126 4.38 9.54 -4.91
N GLU A 127 4.14 10.80 -4.56
CA GLU A 127 5.18 11.83 -4.51
C GLU A 127 6.28 11.47 -3.50
N ASN A 128 5.88 11.12 -2.27
CA ASN A 128 6.81 10.70 -1.22
C ASN A 128 7.60 9.45 -1.64
N PHE A 129 6.95 8.52 -2.35
CA PHE A 129 7.58 7.32 -2.89
C PHE A 129 8.59 7.64 -4.00
N ILE A 130 8.28 8.54 -4.93
CA ILE A 130 9.19 8.95 -6.01
C ILE A 130 10.45 9.59 -5.40
N GLU A 131 10.29 10.44 -4.38
CA GLU A 131 11.42 11.04 -3.67
C GLU A 131 12.26 9.99 -2.93
N ALA A 132 11.63 9.07 -2.21
CA ALA A 132 12.31 7.97 -1.54
C ALA A 132 13.06 7.06 -2.51
N ALA A 133 12.41 6.67 -3.61
CA ALA A 133 13.02 5.84 -4.65
C ALA A 133 14.24 6.51 -5.26
N GLN A 134 14.24 7.84 -5.43
CA GLN A 134 15.41 8.55 -5.92
C GLN A 134 16.63 8.41 -4.99
N LYS A 135 16.42 8.59 -3.69
CA LYS A 135 17.49 8.45 -2.68
C LYS A 135 18.07 7.03 -2.72
N GLU A 136 17.19 6.03 -2.73
CA GLU A 136 17.59 4.61 -2.73
C GLU A 136 18.37 4.23 -3.99
N LEU A 137 17.89 4.66 -5.18
CA LEU A 137 18.57 4.37 -6.45
C LEU A 137 19.97 5.01 -6.51
N TYR A 138 20.15 6.18 -5.90
CA TYR A 138 21.45 6.83 -5.82
C TYR A 138 22.41 6.05 -4.91
N GLU A 139 21.95 5.64 -3.74
CA GLU A 139 22.74 4.85 -2.78
C GLU A 139 23.17 3.51 -3.39
N ARG A 140 22.23 2.75 -3.97
CA ARG A 140 22.54 1.48 -4.64
C ARG A 140 23.51 1.62 -5.80
N LYS A 141 23.34 2.65 -6.64
CA LYS A 141 24.27 2.87 -7.75
C LYS A 141 25.68 3.13 -7.23
N LYS A 142 25.81 3.90 -6.15
CA LYS A 142 27.11 4.14 -5.52
C LYS A 142 27.74 2.83 -5.03
N GLU A 143 26.98 1.99 -4.35
CA GLU A 143 27.43 0.67 -3.87
C GLU A 143 27.76 -0.30 -5.02
N MET A 144 27.00 -0.28 -6.11
CA MET A 144 27.27 -1.06 -7.32
C MET A 144 28.57 -0.67 -8.03
N TYR A 145 29.00 0.59 -7.95
CA TYR A 145 30.31 0.98 -8.50
C TYR A 145 31.46 0.39 -7.67
N GLU A 146 31.19 0.01 -6.42
CA GLU A 146 32.17 -0.59 -5.50
C GLU A 146 32.17 -2.13 -5.57
N GLN A 147 31.11 -2.78 -6.06
CA GLN A 147 30.99 -4.24 -6.15
C GLN A 147 30.62 -4.73 -7.57
N GLN A 148 31.24 -5.82 -8.07
CA GLN A 148 30.85 -6.44 -9.35
C GLN A 148 29.49 -7.14 -9.22
N GLU A 149 28.39 -6.41 -9.42
CA GLU A 149 27.02 -6.96 -9.37
C GLU A 149 26.46 -7.42 -10.74
N ASP A 150 25.40 -8.25 -10.64
CA ASP A 150 24.58 -8.85 -11.72
C ASP A 150 24.02 -7.79 -12.69
N PHE A 151 24.03 -8.13 -13.99
CA PHE A 151 23.59 -7.29 -15.10
C PHE A 151 22.11 -6.88 -14.99
N ARG A 152 21.23 -7.77 -14.52
CA ARG A 152 19.78 -7.48 -14.41
C ARG A 152 19.48 -6.37 -13.40
N SER A 153 20.18 -6.35 -12.27
CA SER A 153 20.03 -5.29 -11.28
C SER A 153 20.42 -3.92 -11.85
N LYS A 154 21.44 -3.87 -12.74
CA LYS A 154 21.86 -2.62 -13.41
C LYS A 154 20.77 -2.07 -14.32
N GLU A 155 20.11 -2.93 -15.08
CA GLU A 155 19.00 -2.53 -15.96
C GLU A 155 17.84 -1.94 -15.16
N PHE A 156 17.38 -2.64 -14.11
CA PHE A 156 16.30 -2.15 -13.26
C PHE A 156 16.63 -0.81 -12.59
N LEU A 157 17.85 -0.63 -12.10
CA LEU A 157 18.28 0.62 -11.47
C LEU A 157 18.37 1.77 -12.48
N SER A 158 18.87 1.49 -13.69
CA SER A 158 18.91 2.47 -14.77
C SER A 158 17.49 2.90 -15.18
N ASP A 159 16.59 1.96 -15.42
CA ASP A 159 15.25 2.25 -15.92
C ASP A 159 14.36 2.88 -14.84
N SER A 160 14.52 2.47 -13.57
CA SER A 160 13.89 3.14 -12.44
C SER A 160 14.33 4.60 -12.35
N GLU A 161 15.60 4.91 -12.58
CA GLU A 161 16.09 6.28 -12.50
C GLU A 161 15.53 7.17 -13.63
N LYS A 162 15.33 6.60 -14.82
CA LYS A 162 14.62 7.28 -15.92
C LYS A 162 13.17 7.58 -15.54
N LEU A 163 12.47 6.61 -14.94
CA LEU A 163 11.09 6.78 -14.47
C LEU A 163 10.99 7.87 -13.40
N VAL A 164 11.86 7.88 -12.40
CA VAL A 164 11.91 8.94 -11.38
C VAL A 164 12.12 10.31 -12.02
N LYS A 165 13.10 10.45 -12.93
CA LYS A 165 13.37 11.72 -13.63
C LYS A 165 12.18 12.22 -14.44
N TYR A 166 11.38 11.31 -14.99
CA TYR A 166 10.17 11.66 -15.72
C TYR A 166 9.05 12.06 -14.76
N LEU A 167 8.79 11.23 -13.74
CA LEU A 167 7.73 11.40 -12.76
C LEU A 167 7.90 12.63 -11.85
N ARG A 168 9.07 13.26 -11.81
CA ARG A 168 9.31 14.51 -11.07
C ARG A 168 9.12 15.78 -11.90
N LYS A 169 8.97 15.67 -13.23
CA LYS A 169 8.65 16.81 -14.10
C LYS A 169 7.16 17.09 -14.08
#